data_AF-A0A1C4E3X9-F1
#
_entry.id   AF-A0A1C4E3X9-F1
#
_cell.length_a   1.000
_cell.length_b   1.000
_cell.length_c   1.000
_cell.angle_alpha   90.00
_cell.angle_beta   90.00
_cell.angle_gamma   90.00
#
_symmetry.space_group_name_H-M   'P 1'
#
loop_
_entity.id
_entity.type
_entity.pdbx_description
1 polymer ?
#
loop_
_entity_poly.entity_id
_entity_poly.type
_entity_poly.pdbx_seq_one_letter_code
_entity_poly.pdbx_strand_id
1 'polypeptide(L)'
;MELIANRHNYPVKINPPNGTLGEYVPFYFGHLSPMLLKIKNGTQGITQRSQRDIVYVICKVESIVQLCENWCFTDGHAKNAITEFYNNLSDLDKIDWDIVFEKYWGNKDDDFDRMRRKQAEFLIKNHVLVGCIDAVATINESSKAVIEGIMLKLRLTIPVMVNPNLYY
;
A
#
# COMPACT_ATOMS: atom_id res chain seq x y z
N MET A 1 -2.29 -19.68 -4.86
CA MET A 1 -3.12 -19.25 -3.71
C MET A 1 -2.31 -19.27 -2.40
N GLU A 2 -1.03 -18.88 -2.42
CA GLU A 2 -0.08 -19.11 -1.30
C GLU A 2 0.48 -17.79 -0.71
N LEU A 3 0.54 -16.71 -1.51
CA LEU A 3 1.04 -15.42 -1.04
C LEU A 3 0.14 -14.75 0.03
N ILE A 4 -1.19 -14.84 -0.13
CA ILE A 4 -2.16 -14.21 0.79
C ILE A 4 -2.30 -15.02 2.08
N ALA A 5 -2.33 -16.34 1.99
CA ALA A 5 -2.44 -17.24 3.14
C ALA A 5 -1.23 -17.07 4.09
N ASN A 6 -0.02 -16.96 3.55
CA ASN A 6 1.20 -16.85 4.34
C ASN A 6 1.38 -15.51 5.08
N ARG A 7 0.53 -14.50 4.83
CA ARG A 7 0.60 -13.21 5.56
C ARG A 7 -0.08 -13.31 6.94
N HIS A 8 -1.07 -14.18 7.09
CA HIS A 8 -1.85 -14.32 8.32
C HIS A 8 -1.06 -14.88 9.50
N ASN A 9 0.06 -15.57 9.23
CA ASN A 9 0.88 -16.21 10.25
C ASN A 9 2.23 -15.52 10.49
N TYR A 10 2.53 -14.43 9.75
CA TYR A 10 3.81 -13.75 9.89
C TYR A 10 3.75 -12.71 11.02
N PRO A 11 4.56 -12.83 12.09
CA PRO A 11 4.51 -11.92 13.21
C PRO A 11 5.04 -10.53 12.82
N VAL A 12 4.38 -9.49 13.31
CA VAL A 12 4.90 -8.12 13.28
C VAL A 12 6.04 -8.02 14.30
N LYS A 13 7.22 -7.54 13.88
CA LYS A 13 8.47 -7.62 14.66
C LYS A 13 8.72 -6.41 15.56
N ILE A 14 7.69 -5.68 15.93
CA ILE A 14 7.77 -4.50 16.80
C ILE A 14 6.68 -4.59 17.87
N ASN A 15 6.88 -3.98 19.04
CA ASN A 15 5.89 -4.01 20.12
C ASN A 15 5.99 -2.72 20.97
N PRO A 16 4.92 -1.91 21.06
CA PRO A 16 3.73 -1.94 20.20
C PRO A 16 4.11 -1.55 18.76
N PRO A 17 3.49 -2.06 17.68
CA PRO A 17 2.30 -2.90 17.64
C PRO A 17 2.57 -4.41 17.45
N ASN A 18 1.89 -5.26 18.23
CA ASN A 18 1.99 -6.72 18.19
C ASN A 18 1.09 -7.38 17.12
N GLY A 19 1.22 -8.69 16.96
CA GLY A 19 0.27 -9.52 16.22
C GLY A 19 0.83 -10.07 14.93
N THR A 20 -0.01 -10.35 13.94
CA THR A 20 0.43 -10.87 12.64
C THR A 20 0.05 -9.93 11.51
N LEU A 21 0.79 -9.96 10.40
CA LEU A 21 0.52 -9.11 9.24
C LEU A 21 -0.90 -9.29 8.65
N GLY A 22 -1.57 -10.41 8.91
CA GLY A 22 -2.97 -10.63 8.51
C GLY A 22 -3.96 -9.71 9.23
N GLU A 23 -3.60 -9.19 10.40
CA GLU A 23 -4.42 -8.25 11.17
C GLU A 23 -4.27 -6.79 10.68
N TYR A 24 -3.39 -6.53 9.71
CA TYR A 24 -3.04 -5.17 9.29
C TYR A 24 -3.49 -4.91 7.86
N VAL A 25 -4.07 -3.73 7.64
CA VAL A 25 -4.35 -3.17 6.32
C VAL A 25 -3.07 -2.49 5.79
N PRO A 26 -2.45 -2.98 4.70
CA PRO A 26 -1.23 -2.41 4.16
C PRO A 26 -1.51 -1.27 3.18
N PHE A 27 -0.71 -0.21 3.26
CA PHE A 27 -0.64 0.89 2.31
C PHE A 27 0.78 1.00 1.78
N TYR A 28 0.97 0.94 0.47
CA TYR A 28 2.27 1.27 -0.12
C TYR A 28 2.53 2.76 0.03
N PHE A 29 3.77 3.14 0.36
CA PHE A 29 4.18 4.56 0.35
C PHE A 29 4.22 5.17 -1.07
N GLY A 30 4.34 4.33 -2.11
CA GLY A 30 4.50 4.77 -3.49
C GLY A 30 3.61 4.05 -4.49
N HIS A 31 3.58 4.58 -5.72
CA HIS A 31 2.79 4.04 -6.82
C HIS A 31 3.51 2.90 -7.56
N LEU A 32 2.80 2.20 -8.46
CA LEU A 32 3.38 1.14 -9.30
C LEU A 32 4.07 0.05 -8.45
N SER A 33 3.33 -0.51 -7.50
CA SER A 33 3.87 -1.57 -6.65
C SER A 33 4.12 -2.86 -7.45
N PRO A 34 5.03 -3.74 -6.98
CA PRO A 34 5.17 -5.08 -7.54
C PRO A 34 3.86 -5.88 -7.53
N MET A 35 3.01 -5.69 -6.52
CA MET A 35 1.71 -6.35 -6.45
C MET A 35 0.78 -5.88 -7.57
N LEU A 36 0.74 -4.58 -7.87
CA LEU A 36 -0.06 -4.06 -8.99
C LEU A 36 0.39 -4.67 -10.33
N LEU A 37 1.70 -4.84 -10.54
CA LEU A 37 2.23 -5.47 -11.76
C LEU A 37 1.78 -6.93 -11.88
N LYS A 38 1.81 -7.66 -10.75
CA LYS A 38 1.33 -9.05 -10.69
C LYS A 38 -0.17 -9.16 -10.99
N ILE A 39 -0.98 -8.22 -10.49
CA ILE A 39 -2.41 -8.16 -10.76
C ILE A 39 -2.67 -7.82 -12.24
N LYS A 40 -1.94 -6.87 -12.83
CA LYS A 40 -2.04 -6.52 -14.26
C LYS A 40 -1.74 -7.72 -15.16
N ASN A 41 -0.71 -8.49 -14.83
CA ASN A 41 -0.20 -9.58 -15.66
C ASN A 41 -0.78 -10.96 -15.32
N GLY A 42 -1.46 -11.13 -14.17
CA GLY A 42 -2.00 -12.42 -13.75
C GLY A 42 -0.94 -13.46 -13.37
N THR A 43 0.19 -13.03 -12.79
CA THR A 43 1.35 -13.90 -12.53
C THR A 43 1.38 -14.46 -11.11
N GLN A 44 2.13 -15.55 -10.88
CA GLN A 44 2.35 -16.15 -9.55
C GLN A 44 1.05 -16.54 -8.82
N GLY A 45 0.04 -16.99 -9.57
CA GLY A 45 -1.25 -17.40 -9.02
C GLY A 45 -2.12 -16.24 -8.51
N ILE A 46 -1.82 -15.00 -8.90
CA ILE A 46 -2.66 -13.83 -8.69
C ILE A 46 -3.62 -13.70 -9.87
N THR A 47 -4.91 -13.52 -9.59
CA THR A 47 -5.93 -13.32 -10.63
C THR A 47 -5.66 -12.03 -11.39
N GLN A 48 -5.62 -12.12 -12.72
CA GLN A 48 -5.48 -10.96 -13.58
C GLN A 48 -6.70 -10.04 -13.43
N ARG A 49 -6.47 -8.73 -13.27
CA ARG A 49 -7.53 -7.71 -13.29
C ARG A 49 -7.18 -6.58 -14.25
N SER A 50 -8.21 -6.02 -14.88
CA SER A 50 -8.06 -4.78 -15.63
C SER A 50 -7.67 -3.67 -14.68
N GLN A 51 -6.73 -2.81 -15.07
CA GLN A 51 -6.37 -1.65 -14.25
C GLN A 51 -7.53 -0.63 -14.15
N ARG A 52 -8.53 -0.72 -15.03
CA ARG A 52 -9.78 0.07 -14.91
C ARG A 52 -10.63 -0.34 -13.71
N ASP A 53 -10.42 -1.55 -13.19
CA ASP A 53 -11.12 -2.10 -12.03
C ASP A 53 -10.37 -1.83 -10.72
N ILE A 54 -9.23 -1.14 -10.78
CA ILE A 54 -8.36 -0.86 -9.62
C ILE A 54 -8.41 0.62 -9.30
N VAL A 55 -8.59 0.92 -8.01
CA VAL A 55 -8.53 2.29 -7.48
C VAL A 55 -7.43 2.41 -6.45
N TYR A 56 -6.87 3.60 -6.35
CA TYR A 56 -5.96 3.97 -5.29
C TYR A 56 -6.74 4.66 -4.18
N VAL A 57 -6.74 4.10 -2.98
CA VAL A 57 -7.20 4.77 -1.77
C VAL A 57 -5.99 5.49 -1.17
N ILE A 58 -6.07 6.81 -1.08
CA ILE A 58 -4.95 7.67 -0.66
C ILE A 58 -5.26 8.21 0.73
N CYS A 59 -4.32 8.01 1.64
CA CYS A 59 -4.38 8.51 3.01
C CYS A 59 -3.07 9.26 3.31
N LYS A 60 -3.16 10.37 4.04
CA LYS A 60 -1.99 10.99 4.66
C LYS A 60 -1.58 10.22 5.92
N VAL A 61 -0.28 10.11 6.14
CA VAL A 61 0.28 9.45 7.33
C VAL A 61 -0.17 10.19 8.59
N GLU A 62 -0.23 11.52 8.55
CA GLU A 62 -0.67 12.37 9.66
C GLU A 62 -2.13 12.09 10.04
N SER A 63 -3.03 11.96 9.04
CA SER A 63 -4.43 11.62 9.26
C SER A 63 -4.58 10.26 9.94
N ILE A 64 -3.78 9.28 9.50
CA ILE A 64 -3.79 7.93 10.09
C ILE A 64 -3.29 7.96 11.53
N VAL A 65 -2.14 8.59 11.80
CA VAL A 65 -1.57 8.66 13.15
C VAL A 65 -2.49 9.38 14.13
N GLN A 66 -3.26 10.37 13.66
CA GLN A 66 -4.22 11.09 14.50
C GLN A 66 -5.46 10.25 14.84
N LEU A 67 -5.93 9.41 13.90
CA LEU A 67 -7.22 8.74 13.98
C LEU A 67 -7.13 7.23 14.29
N CYS A 68 -5.96 6.62 14.11
CA CYS A 68 -5.72 5.21 14.31
C CYS A 68 -4.60 5.00 15.34
N GLU A 69 -4.92 4.33 16.44
CA GLU A 69 -4.00 4.16 17.57
C GLU A 69 -2.85 3.20 17.29
N ASN A 70 -3.10 2.14 16.49
CA ASN A 70 -2.18 1.03 16.33
C ASN A 70 -1.69 0.95 14.89
N TRP A 71 -0.46 1.41 14.67
CA TRP A 71 0.20 1.39 13.37
C TRP A 71 1.69 1.10 13.51
N CYS A 72 2.28 0.61 12.42
CA CYS A 72 3.71 0.58 12.19
C CYS A 72 3.97 0.76 10.69
N PHE A 73 5.23 0.87 10.31
CA PHE A 73 5.63 0.78 8.91
C PHE A 73 6.91 -0.04 8.78
N THR A 74 7.22 -0.43 7.56
CA THR A 74 8.42 -1.19 7.22
C THR A 74 9.25 -0.48 6.17
N ASP A 75 10.57 -0.62 6.25
CA ASP A 75 11.50 -0.08 5.23
C ASP A 75 11.55 -0.90 3.93
N GLY A 76 10.72 -1.93 3.82
CA GLY A 76 10.57 -2.76 2.64
C GLY A 76 9.50 -3.84 2.83
N HIS A 77 9.50 -4.85 1.95
CA HIS A 77 8.53 -5.93 2.00
C HIS A 77 8.55 -6.67 3.35
N ALA A 78 7.48 -6.50 4.14
CA ALA A 78 7.37 -6.89 5.54
C ALA A 78 7.74 -8.35 5.90
N LYS A 79 7.66 -9.28 4.93
CA LYS A 79 8.02 -10.69 5.16
C LYS A 79 9.50 -11.02 4.91
N ASN A 80 10.28 -10.07 4.41
CA ASN A 80 11.70 -10.31 4.17
C ASN A 80 12.47 -10.30 5.51
N ALA A 81 13.47 -11.17 5.63
CA ALA A 81 14.23 -11.36 6.87
C ALA A 81 14.91 -10.07 7.35
N ILE A 82 15.44 -9.29 6.43
CA ILE A 82 16.18 -8.03 6.69
C ILE A 82 15.28 -6.80 6.80
N THR A 83 13.94 -6.97 6.74
CA THR A 83 13.02 -5.84 6.88
C THR A 83 12.79 -5.52 8.34
N GLU A 84 13.01 -4.25 8.65
CA GLU A 84 12.78 -3.68 9.97
C GLU A 84 11.41 -3.01 10.04
N PHE A 85 10.88 -2.94 11.25
CA PHE A 85 9.59 -2.35 11.57
C PHE A 85 9.79 -1.13 12.47
N TYR A 86 8.99 -0.11 12.24
CA TYR A 86 9.06 1.17 12.94
C TYR A 86 7.67 1.62 13.36
N ASN A 87 7.56 2.28 14.51
CA ASN A 87 6.31 2.78 15.08
C ASN A 87 6.44 4.27 15.50
N ASN A 88 7.45 4.96 14.97
CA ASN A 88 7.71 6.36 15.24
C ASN A 88 7.93 7.10 13.91
N LEU A 89 7.24 8.23 13.73
CA LEU A 89 7.33 9.02 12.50
C LEU A 89 8.70 9.64 12.28
N SER A 90 9.53 9.78 13.32
CA SER A 90 10.93 10.20 13.15
C SER A 90 11.75 9.22 12.30
N ASP A 91 11.33 7.95 12.24
CA ASP A 91 12.04 6.91 11.49
C ASP A 91 11.59 6.83 10.01
N LEU A 92 10.77 7.79 9.55
CA LEU A 92 10.41 7.89 8.13
C LEU A 92 11.64 8.16 7.24
N ASP A 93 12.76 8.59 7.82
CA ASP A 93 14.06 8.69 7.15
C ASP A 93 14.65 7.31 6.75
N LYS A 94 14.14 6.20 7.30
CA LYS A 94 14.52 4.83 6.95
C LYS A 94 13.88 4.34 5.67
N ILE A 95 12.83 5.02 5.19
CA ILE A 95 12.23 4.72 3.90
C ILE A 95 13.12 5.26 2.80
N ASP A 96 13.43 4.40 1.84
CA ASP A 96 14.06 4.83 0.60
C ASP A 96 13.03 5.48 -0.32
N TRP A 97 12.84 6.79 -0.15
CA TRP A 97 11.87 7.58 -0.89
C TRP A 97 12.13 7.58 -2.40
N ASP A 98 13.39 7.54 -2.83
CA ASP A 98 13.74 7.50 -4.25
C ASP A 98 13.21 6.20 -4.86
N ILE A 99 13.53 5.05 -4.28
CA ILE A 99 13.09 3.74 -4.78
C ILE A 99 11.57 3.55 -4.64
N VAL A 100 10.96 4.05 -3.58
CA VAL A 100 9.51 3.95 -3.36
C VAL A 100 8.71 4.63 -4.47
N PHE A 101 9.21 5.69 -5.10
CA PHE A 101 8.55 6.36 -6.23
C PHE A 101 9.03 5.89 -7.61
N GLU A 102 10.07 5.06 -7.68
CA GLU A 102 10.59 4.56 -8.96
C GLU A 102 9.60 3.70 -9.74
N LYS A 103 9.53 3.91 -11.06
CA LYS A 103 8.75 3.06 -11.97
C LYS A 103 9.44 1.70 -12.19
N TYR A 104 10.78 1.71 -12.24
CA TYR A 104 11.60 0.53 -12.49
C TYR A 104 12.44 0.19 -11.25
N TRP A 105 11.89 -0.72 -10.46
CA TRP A 105 12.41 -1.13 -9.15
C TRP A 105 13.10 -2.51 -9.17
N GLY A 106 13.37 -3.04 -10.36
CA GLY A 106 14.16 -4.27 -10.50
C GLY A 106 15.52 -4.14 -9.83
N ASN A 107 15.97 -5.23 -9.23
CA ASN A 107 17.30 -5.34 -8.65
C ASN A 107 18.37 -5.10 -9.73
N LYS A 108 19.49 -4.51 -9.32
CA LYS A 108 20.66 -4.23 -10.15
C LYS A 108 21.89 -4.90 -9.54
N ASP A 109 22.95 -5.04 -10.32
CA ASP A 109 24.21 -5.67 -9.88
C ASP A 109 24.91 -4.90 -8.74
N ASP A 110 24.69 -3.59 -8.67
CA ASP A 110 25.19 -2.71 -7.62
C ASP A 110 24.18 -2.54 -6.46
N ASP A 111 22.95 -3.02 -6.62
CA ASP A 111 21.86 -2.83 -5.68
C ASP A 111 20.79 -3.92 -5.80
N PHE A 112 20.98 -4.99 -5.03
CA PHE A 112 20.12 -6.18 -5.03
C PHE A 112 18.87 -6.06 -4.13
N ASP A 113 18.67 -4.94 -3.44
CA ASP A 113 17.59 -4.77 -2.45
C ASP A 113 16.47 -3.81 -2.89
N ARG A 114 16.55 -3.29 -4.12
CA ARG A 114 15.59 -2.33 -4.70
C ARG A 114 14.16 -2.82 -4.62
N MET A 115 13.91 -4.07 -5.04
CA MET A 115 12.56 -4.62 -5.06
C MET A 115 11.96 -4.76 -3.65
N ARG A 116 12.78 -5.02 -2.63
CA ARG A 116 12.31 -5.10 -1.24
C ARG A 116 11.95 -3.71 -0.75
N ARG A 117 12.84 -2.72 -0.88
CA ARG A 117 12.62 -1.32 -0.45
C ARG A 117 11.43 -0.65 -1.14
N LYS A 118 11.21 -0.94 -2.43
CA LYS A 118 10.02 -0.50 -3.18
C LYS A 118 8.70 -0.89 -2.50
N GLN A 119 8.70 -2.02 -1.79
CA GLN A 119 7.54 -2.57 -1.10
C GLN A 119 7.50 -2.16 0.37
N ALA A 120 8.12 -1.04 0.75
CA ALA A 120 7.86 -0.40 2.03
C ALA A 120 6.35 -0.12 2.16
N GLU A 121 5.80 -0.49 3.31
CA GLU A 121 4.37 -0.41 3.58
C GLU A 121 4.12 0.28 4.92
N PHE A 122 3.09 1.13 4.97
CA PHE A 122 2.46 1.57 6.20
C PHE A 122 1.35 0.57 6.59
N LEU A 123 1.32 0.14 7.84
CA LEU A 123 0.49 -0.96 8.32
C LEU A 123 -0.42 -0.46 9.44
N ILE A 124 -1.73 -0.53 9.23
CA ILE A 124 -2.73 -0.08 10.21
C ILE A 124 -3.45 -1.31 10.74
N LYS A 125 -3.47 -1.49 12.07
CA LYS A 125 -4.08 -2.67 12.68
C LYS A 125 -5.61 -2.60 12.61
N ASN A 126 -6.24 -3.74 12.31
CA ASN A 126 -7.68 -4.00 12.20
C ASN A 126 -8.39 -3.30 11.02
N HIS A 127 -8.43 -1.97 10.99
CA HIS A 127 -9.19 -1.23 9.98
C HIS A 127 -8.68 0.21 9.81
N VAL A 128 -9.05 0.82 8.67
CA VAL A 128 -8.79 2.24 8.40
C VAL A 128 -10.10 2.99 8.50
N LEU A 129 -10.12 4.06 9.30
CA LEU A 129 -11.28 4.92 9.40
C LEU A 129 -11.46 5.71 8.09
N VAL A 130 -12.72 5.88 7.67
CA VAL A 130 -13.05 6.61 6.43
C VAL A 130 -12.52 8.05 6.48
N GLY A 131 -12.45 8.67 7.66
CA GLY A 131 -11.87 9.99 7.87
C GLY A 131 -10.36 10.09 7.56
N CYS A 132 -9.66 8.96 7.43
CA CYS A 132 -8.26 8.92 7.02
C CYS A 132 -8.08 9.00 5.48
N ILE A 133 -9.15 8.80 4.71
CA ILE A 133 -9.08 8.74 3.25
C ILE A 133 -9.16 10.16 2.70
N ASP A 134 -8.02 10.68 2.25
CA ASP A 134 -7.90 12.01 1.64
C ASP A 134 -8.44 12.05 0.22
N ALA A 135 -8.25 10.99 -0.56
CA ALA A 135 -8.69 10.93 -1.95
C ALA A 135 -8.82 9.48 -2.46
N VAL A 136 -9.58 9.31 -3.54
CA VAL A 136 -9.53 8.10 -4.37
C VAL A 136 -9.07 8.47 -5.77
N ALA A 137 -8.03 7.81 -6.26
CA ALA A 137 -7.55 7.99 -7.62
C ALA A 137 -7.95 6.82 -8.53
N THR A 138 -8.33 7.14 -9.75
CA THR A 138 -8.70 6.20 -10.81
C THR A 138 -7.84 6.38 -12.05
N ILE A 139 -7.81 5.39 -12.93
CA ILE A 139 -6.98 5.44 -14.14
C ILE A 139 -7.54 6.40 -15.21
N ASN A 140 -8.86 6.60 -15.25
CA ASN A 140 -9.54 7.41 -16.27
C ASN A 140 -10.92 7.91 -15.80
N GLU A 141 -11.52 8.79 -16.60
CA GLU A 141 -12.83 9.40 -16.31
C GLU A 141 -13.96 8.37 -16.20
N SER A 142 -13.94 7.29 -16.99
CA SER A 142 -14.97 6.24 -16.89
C SER A 142 -14.94 5.54 -15.53
N SER A 143 -13.75 5.22 -15.01
CA SER A 143 -13.59 4.62 -13.69
C SER A 143 -13.92 5.63 -12.59
N LYS A 144 -13.56 6.92 -12.77
CA LYS A 144 -13.94 7.99 -11.85
C LYS A 144 -15.45 8.10 -11.68
N ALA A 145 -16.21 8.13 -12.78
CA ALA A 145 -17.68 8.25 -12.72
C ALA A 145 -18.34 7.09 -11.93
N VAL A 146 -17.81 5.87 -12.07
CA VAL A 146 -18.28 4.71 -11.28
C VAL A 146 -18.05 4.92 -9.79
N ILE A 147 -16.85 5.38 -9.40
CA ILE A 147 -16.51 5.62 -8.00
C ILE A 147 -17.28 6.80 -7.42
N GLU A 148 -17.47 7.89 -8.17
CA GLU A 148 -18.30 9.02 -7.74
C GLU A 148 -19.74 8.58 -7.49
N GLY A 149 -20.29 7.68 -8.31
CA GLY A 149 -21.59 7.07 -8.06
C GLY A 149 -21.64 6.26 -6.76
N ILE A 150 -20.56 5.59 -6.38
CA ILE A 150 -20.44 4.88 -5.09
C ILE A 150 -20.35 5.90 -3.93
N MET A 151 -19.50 6.93 -4.06
CA MET A 151 -19.35 7.97 -3.03
C MET A 151 -20.67 8.68 -2.74
N LEU A 152 -21.44 9.01 -3.79
CA LEU A 152 -22.75 9.64 -3.64
C LEU A 152 -23.74 8.74 -2.87
N LYS A 153 -23.80 7.44 -3.21
CA LYS A 153 -24.67 6.47 -2.51
C LYS A 153 -24.29 6.33 -1.04
N LEU A 154 -23.00 6.34 -0.74
CA LEU A 154 -22.47 6.26 0.62
C LEU A 154 -22.48 7.60 1.36
N ARG A 155 -22.88 8.70 0.69
CA ARG A 155 -22.86 10.07 1.22
C ARG A 155 -21.47 10.50 1.71
N LEU A 156 -20.44 10.05 0.99
CA LEU A 156 -19.05 10.40 1.26
C LEU A 156 -18.65 11.59 0.38
N THR A 157 -17.90 12.52 0.97
CA THR A 157 -17.37 13.72 0.28
C THR A 157 -15.90 13.55 -0.10
N ILE A 158 -15.42 12.31 -0.19
CA ILE A 158 -14.03 12.01 -0.55
C ILE A 158 -13.81 12.39 -2.02
N PRO A 159 -12.81 13.22 -2.34
CA PRO A 159 -12.55 13.61 -3.72
C PRO A 159 -12.08 12.42 -4.55
N VAL A 160 -12.63 12.32 -5.76
CA VAL A 160 -12.23 11.31 -6.75
C VAL A 160 -11.48 12.01 -7.89
N MET A 161 -10.27 11.56 -8.18
CA MET A 161 -9.41 12.16 -9.20
C MET A 161 -8.94 11.13 -10.24
N VAL A 162 -8.64 11.61 -11.45
CA VAL A 162 -8.01 10.78 -12.49
C VAL A 162 -6.51 10.99 -12.44
N ASN A 163 -5.75 9.90 -12.30
CA ASN A 163 -4.30 9.94 -12.39
C ASN A 163 -3.75 8.65 -13.03
N PRO A 164 -3.58 8.62 -14.36
CA PRO A 164 -3.07 7.44 -15.06
C PRO A 164 -1.61 7.10 -14.71
N ASN A 165 -0.83 8.04 -14.17
CA ASN A 165 0.58 7.81 -13.83
C ASN A 165 0.76 6.85 -12.64
N LEU A 166 -0.30 6.59 -11.87
CA LEU A 166 -0.28 5.59 -10.79
C LEU A 166 -0.36 4.14 -11.32
N TYR A 167 -0.61 3.95 -12.62
CA TYR A 167 -0.91 2.66 -13.25
C TYR A 167 0.13 2.29 -14.32
N TYR A 168 0.28 1.00 -14.61
CA TYR A 168 1.29 0.44 -15.54
C TYR A 168 0.90 0.47 -17.01
#